data_AF-A0A8B5WXA5-F1
#
_entry.id   AF-A0A8B5WXA5-F1
#
_cell.length_a   1.000
_cell.length_b   1.000
_cell.length_c   1.000
_cell.angle_alpha   90.00
_cell.angle_beta   90.00
_cell.angle_gamma   90.00
#
_symmetry.space_group_name_H-M   'P 1'
#
loop_
_entity.id
_entity.type
_entity.pdbx_description
1 polymer ?
#
loop_
_entity_poly.entity_id
_entity_poly.type
_entity_poly.pdbx_seq_one_letter_code
_entity_poly.pdbx_strand_id
1 'polypeptide(L)'
;MRNAGRLVLLLTLAVVAVAACARDSEDAVATVNGSVIERSALNRQLQQQLAQYEAQGHEIQDEQRAMLEEQILDQLIIRELVLQDGAARGIAPDDAAVQEMMLEIRGQFPDEETFKEVLEREGLTLETLEASIVEQMIVEEILESDILVGVGVDEQAARDFYDDNPDLFATGDEVRASHILIRTDGANADERAEARATLESVLDRIEGGAAFAELAQEYSQDGTSERGGDLGFFGRGQMVGEFEQVAFDLDVGETSDIVETQFGYHIIRVTDRREADATSFDEVRAQIQQFLGQDAQQDAIETYIERLRENAEIEIML
;
A
#
# COMPACT_ATOMS: atom_id res chain seq x y z
N MET A 1 -20.79 8.46 23.51
CA MET A 1 -20.42 7.61 22.35
C MET A 1 -19.87 8.53 21.27
N ARG A 2 -18.60 8.91 21.39
CA ARG A 2 -17.82 9.63 20.37
C ARG A 2 -16.61 8.75 20.07
N ASN A 3 -16.88 7.64 19.37
CA ASN A 3 -15.84 6.86 18.69
C ASN A 3 -16.08 7.08 17.20
N ALA A 4 -15.69 8.24 16.70
CA ALA A 4 -15.46 8.46 15.28
C ALA A 4 -13.94 8.45 15.11
N GLY A 5 -13.46 7.67 14.14
CA GLY A 5 -12.08 7.17 14.08
C GLY A 5 -11.01 8.19 14.40
N ARG A 6 -10.33 8.02 15.54
CA ARG A 6 -8.96 8.50 15.70
C ARG A 6 -8.15 7.84 14.61
N LEU A 7 -7.64 8.65 13.68
CA LEU A 7 -6.63 8.21 12.73
C LEU A 7 -5.46 7.72 13.59
N VAL A 8 -5.30 6.40 13.72
CA VAL A 8 -4.15 5.82 14.42
C VAL A 8 -2.96 6.04 13.50
N LEU A 9 -2.42 7.26 13.49
CA LEU A 9 -1.03 7.46 13.14
C LEU A 9 -0.27 6.71 14.24
N LEU A 10 0.38 5.60 13.89
CA LEU A 10 1.32 4.89 14.76
C LEU A 10 2.54 5.80 14.99
N LEU A 11 2.33 6.94 15.65
CA LEU A 11 3.37 7.73 16.28
C LEU A 11 3.81 6.91 17.49
N THR A 12 4.93 6.21 17.32
CA THR A 12 5.70 5.69 18.45
C THR A 12 5.93 6.85 19.40
N LEU A 13 5.50 6.70 20.65
CA LEU A 13 5.64 7.70 21.71
C LEU A 13 7.14 7.92 21.98
N ALA A 14 7.79 8.75 21.17
CA ALA A 14 9.19 9.11 21.38
C ALA A 14 9.22 10.08 22.58
N VAL A 15 9.50 9.62 23.78
CA VAL A 15 9.62 10.52 24.92
C VAL A 15 10.96 11.26 24.86
N VAL A 16 10.92 12.58 24.66
CA VAL A 16 12.11 13.44 24.76
C VAL A 16 12.19 13.93 26.20
N ALA A 17 13.16 13.43 26.97
CA ALA A 17 13.43 13.96 28.29
C ALA A 17 14.06 15.36 28.16
N VAL A 18 13.27 16.42 28.37
CA VAL A 18 13.78 17.79 28.41
C VAL A 18 14.44 18.02 29.77
N ALA A 19 15.77 17.90 29.81
CA ALA A 19 16.56 18.36 30.95
C ALA A 19 16.89 19.85 30.74
N ALA A 20 16.07 20.74 31.30
CA ALA A 20 16.35 22.17 31.32
C ALA A 20 17.56 22.47 32.24
N CYS A 21 18.76 22.44 31.68
CA CYS A 21 19.97 23.09 32.19
C CYS A 21 20.93 23.24 31.01
N ALA A 22 21.52 24.42 30.83
CA ALA A 22 22.61 24.65 29.88
C ALA A 22 23.71 23.59 30.07
N ARG A 23 23.73 22.59 29.20
CA ARG A 23 24.77 21.58 29.05
C ARG A 23 25.39 21.73 27.67
N ASP A 24 26.68 21.48 27.59
CA ASP A 24 27.54 21.81 26.46
C ASP A 24 26.96 21.35 25.11
N SER A 25 27.15 22.19 24.08
CA SER A 25 26.74 21.97 22.69
C SER A 25 27.39 20.74 22.02
N GLU A 26 28.17 19.94 22.74
CA GLU A 26 28.89 18.78 22.20
C GLU A 26 27.97 17.57 21.96
N ASP A 27 26.79 17.52 22.59
CA ASP A 27 25.82 16.40 22.46
C ASP A 27 24.58 16.76 21.60
N ALA A 28 24.54 17.94 21.00
CA ALA A 28 23.45 18.39 20.15
C ALA A 28 23.53 17.78 18.73
N VAL A 29 22.38 17.52 18.12
CA VAL A 29 22.27 16.98 16.74
C VAL A 29 21.63 17.97 15.78
N ALA A 30 20.81 18.86 16.33
CA ALA A 30 20.29 20.01 15.65
C ALA A 30 19.84 21.06 16.67
N THR A 31 19.63 22.29 16.22
CA THR A 31 18.86 23.30 16.93
C THR A 31 17.69 23.79 16.08
N VAL A 32 16.58 24.15 16.74
CA VAL A 32 15.37 24.69 16.12
C VAL A 32 14.94 25.93 16.90
N ASN A 33 15.11 27.11 16.31
CA ASN A 33 14.86 28.41 16.96
C ASN A 33 15.57 28.55 18.32
N GLY A 34 16.76 27.95 18.44
CA GLY A 34 17.56 27.91 19.68
C GLY A 34 17.19 26.80 20.67
N SER A 35 16.11 26.03 20.44
CA SER A 35 15.87 24.77 21.16
C SER A 35 16.84 23.69 20.67
N VAL A 36 17.40 22.91 21.58
CA VAL A 36 18.37 21.85 21.27
C VAL A 36 17.64 20.52 21.06
N ILE A 37 17.97 19.84 19.96
CA ILE A 37 17.65 18.43 19.77
C ILE A 37 18.89 17.62 20.20
N GLU A 38 18.71 16.79 21.21
CA GLU A 38 19.78 16.03 21.86
C GLU A 38 20.10 14.73 21.11
N ARG A 39 21.38 14.32 21.09
CA ARG A 39 21.78 13.03 20.48
C ARG A 39 21.20 11.84 21.20
N SER A 40 20.95 11.98 22.49
CA SER A 40 20.25 10.95 23.27
C SER A 40 18.83 10.69 22.75
N ALA A 41 18.11 11.71 22.26
CA ALA A 41 16.77 11.54 21.71
C ALA A 41 16.80 10.79 20.37
N LEU A 42 17.68 11.21 19.45
CA LEU A 42 17.91 10.56 18.17
C LEU A 42 18.31 9.08 18.36
N ASN A 43 19.28 8.82 19.24
CA ASN A 43 19.75 7.45 19.51
C ASN A 43 18.65 6.56 20.10
N ARG A 44 17.82 7.08 21.02
CA ARG A 44 16.70 6.30 21.59
C ARG A 44 15.71 5.87 20.52
N GLN A 45 15.27 6.79 19.67
CA GLN A 45 14.30 6.49 18.62
C GLN A 45 14.89 5.58 17.53
N LEU A 46 16.17 5.76 17.20
CA LEU A 46 16.87 4.85 16.28
C LEU A 46 16.95 3.43 16.84
N GLN A 47 17.33 3.27 18.11
CA GLN A 47 17.38 1.96 18.76
C GLN A 47 16.00 1.28 18.81
N GLN A 48 14.95 2.04 19.12
CA GLN A 48 13.58 1.51 19.12
C GLN A 48 13.17 1.02 17.72
N GLN A 49 13.48 1.78 16.67
CA GLN A 49 13.18 1.40 15.30
C GLN A 49 13.97 0.16 14.86
N LEU A 50 15.26 0.09 15.18
CA LEU A 50 16.11 -1.06 14.88
C LEU A 50 15.62 -2.33 15.59
N ALA A 51 15.25 -2.24 16.87
CA ALA A 51 14.70 -3.37 17.62
C ALA A 51 13.40 -3.92 17.00
N GLN A 52 12.56 -3.06 16.39
CA GLN A 52 11.37 -3.50 15.67
C GLN A 52 11.72 -4.28 14.40
N TYR A 53 12.71 -3.84 13.63
CA TYR A 53 13.18 -4.59 12.45
C TYR A 53 13.78 -5.93 12.84
N GLU A 54 14.62 -5.97 13.87
CA GLU A 54 15.21 -7.20 14.39
C GLU A 54 14.14 -8.20 14.87
N ALA A 55 13.11 -7.71 15.58
CA ALA A 55 11.97 -8.53 16.00
C ALA A 55 11.17 -9.12 14.83
N GLN A 56 11.20 -8.46 13.66
CA GLN A 56 10.60 -8.94 12.42
C GLN A 56 11.57 -9.82 11.60
N GLY A 57 12.77 -10.11 12.11
CA GLY A 57 13.79 -10.92 11.44
C GLY A 57 14.51 -10.21 10.29
N HIS A 58 14.45 -8.87 10.23
CA HIS A 58 15.14 -8.07 9.23
C HIS A 58 16.44 -7.51 9.82
N GLU A 59 17.57 -7.76 9.14
CA GLU A 59 18.86 -7.14 9.47
C GLU A 59 19.01 -5.84 8.67
N ILE A 60 19.26 -4.73 9.38
CA ILE A 60 19.42 -3.41 8.78
C ILE A 60 20.90 -3.16 8.49
N GLN A 61 21.22 -2.90 7.21
CA GLN A 61 22.57 -2.59 6.76
C GLN A 61 22.98 -1.16 7.14
N ASP A 62 24.29 -0.87 7.15
CA ASP A 62 24.82 0.43 7.57
C ASP A 62 24.25 1.61 6.76
N GLU A 63 24.10 1.46 5.44
CA GLU A 63 23.48 2.50 4.59
C GLU A 63 22.02 2.74 4.97
N GLN A 64 21.26 1.68 5.20
CA GLN A 64 19.85 1.79 5.62
C GLN A 64 19.73 2.41 7.02
N ARG A 65 20.68 2.10 7.90
CA ARG A 65 20.75 2.69 9.23
C ARG A 65 21.03 4.19 9.16
N ALA A 66 21.94 4.65 8.31
CA ALA A 66 22.22 6.07 8.13
C ALA A 66 20.97 6.81 7.60
N MET A 67 20.26 6.23 6.63
CA MET A 67 18.99 6.78 6.14
C MET A 67 17.93 6.87 7.26
N LEU A 68 17.84 5.85 8.12
CA LEU A 68 16.94 5.88 9.28
C LEU A 68 17.34 6.98 10.28
N GLU A 69 18.63 7.17 10.53
CA GLU A 69 19.11 8.23 11.42
C GLU A 69 18.73 9.62 10.89
N GLU A 70 18.91 9.87 9.58
CA GLU A 70 18.48 11.11 8.94
C GLU A 70 16.96 11.31 9.03
N GLN A 71 16.18 10.27 8.73
CA GLN A 71 14.71 10.32 8.83
C GLN A 71 14.22 10.61 10.25
N ILE A 72 14.86 10.02 11.26
CA ILE A 72 14.50 10.24 12.66
C ILE A 72 14.89 11.65 13.09
N LEU A 73 16.06 12.15 12.69
CA LEU A 73 16.44 13.53 12.96
C LEU A 73 15.41 14.50 12.36
N ASP A 74 15.01 14.25 11.12
CA ASP A 74 14.03 15.07 10.43
C ASP A 74 12.67 15.08 11.17
N GLN A 75 12.22 13.92 11.63
CA GLN A 75 11.01 13.79 12.46
C GLN A 75 11.10 14.55 13.78
N LEU A 76 12.26 14.51 14.45
CA LEU A 76 12.49 15.26 15.69
C LEU A 76 12.45 16.78 15.44
N ILE A 77 13.02 17.24 14.33
CA ILE A 77 12.96 18.65 13.92
C ILE A 77 11.51 19.06 13.64
N ILE A 78 10.77 18.27 12.86
CA ILE A 78 9.36 18.54 12.54
C ILE A 78 8.53 18.62 13.82
N ARG A 79 8.69 17.65 14.71
CA ARG A 79 7.97 17.65 15.99
C ARG A 79 8.27 18.91 16.80
N GLU A 80 9.53 19.28 16.96
CA GLU A 80 9.90 20.48 17.70
C GLU A 80 9.26 21.73 17.08
N LEU A 81 9.26 21.84 15.75
CA LEU A 81 8.57 22.92 15.04
C LEU A 81 7.07 22.96 15.33
N VAL A 82 6.40 21.80 15.28
CA VAL A 82 4.95 21.72 15.57
C VAL A 82 4.65 22.10 17.02
N LEU A 83 5.47 21.65 17.98
CA LEU A 83 5.32 21.99 19.39
C LEU A 83 5.54 23.48 19.64
N GLN A 84 6.51 24.10 18.97
CA GLN A 84 6.74 25.54 19.04
C GLN A 84 5.57 26.35 18.46
N ASP A 85 4.98 25.92 17.32
CA ASP A 85 3.77 26.54 16.77
C ASP A 85 2.60 26.44 17.76
N GLY A 86 2.37 25.23 18.32
CA GLY A 86 1.35 25.00 19.33
C GLY A 86 1.52 25.90 20.56
N ALA A 87 2.73 25.99 21.10
CA ALA A 87 3.06 26.84 22.23
C ALA A 87 2.86 28.34 21.90
N ALA A 88 3.30 28.79 20.73
CA ALA A 88 3.13 30.18 20.28
C ALA A 88 1.64 30.57 20.16
N ARG A 89 0.78 29.60 19.88
CA ARG A 89 -0.67 29.77 19.75
C ARG A 89 -1.44 29.52 21.05
N GLY A 90 -0.75 29.09 22.10
CA GLY A 90 -1.36 28.76 23.39
C GLY A 90 -2.21 27.48 23.35
N ILE A 91 -1.90 26.56 22.44
CA ILE A 91 -2.53 25.23 22.39
C ILE A 91 -1.97 24.41 23.56
N ALA A 92 -2.84 24.05 24.48
CA ALA A 92 -2.52 23.22 25.64
C ALA A 92 -3.67 22.25 25.89
N PRO A 93 -3.40 20.94 26.07
CA PRO A 93 -4.41 19.98 26.47
C PRO A 93 -4.98 20.30 27.85
N ASP A 94 -6.23 19.90 28.10
CA ASP A 94 -6.81 19.98 29.43
C ASP A 94 -6.17 18.94 30.37
N ASP A 95 -5.85 19.35 31.60
CA ASP A 95 -5.23 18.47 32.60
C ASP A 95 -6.01 17.18 32.83
N ALA A 96 -7.36 17.24 32.83
CA ALA A 96 -8.16 16.04 33.04
C ALA A 96 -8.04 15.06 31.87
N ALA A 97 -7.90 15.56 30.63
CA ALA A 97 -7.67 14.73 29.46
C ALA A 97 -6.28 14.08 29.48
N VAL A 98 -5.24 14.80 29.93
CA VAL A 98 -3.90 14.23 30.14
C VAL A 98 -3.94 13.11 31.18
N GLN A 99 -4.63 13.33 32.30
CA GLN A 99 -4.77 12.32 33.35
C GLN A 99 -5.61 11.12 32.90
N GLU A 100 -6.63 11.32 32.07
CA GLU A 100 -7.39 10.23 31.46
C GLU A 100 -6.50 9.36 30.57
N MET A 101 -5.69 9.95 29.70
CA MET A 101 -4.72 9.23 28.88
C MET A 101 -3.67 8.49 29.73
N MET A 102 -3.17 9.12 30.81
CA MET A 102 -2.27 8.46 31.77
C MET A 102 -2.90 7.23 32.41
N LEU A 103 -4.18 7.31 32.79
CA LEU A 103 -4.94 6.18 33.33
C LEU A 103 -5.17 5.09 32.29
N GLU A 104 -5.47 5.45 31.05
CA GLU A 104 -5.61 4.50 29.94
C GLU A 104 -4.30 3.72 29.71
N ILE A 105 -3.17 4.42 29.59
CA ILE A 105 -1.84 3.81 29.42
C ILE A 105 -1.53 2.90 30.60
N ARG A 106 -1.72 3.39 31.84
CA ARG A 106 -1.52 2.59 33.04
C ARG A 106 -2.40 1.33 33.05
N GLY A 107 -3.64 1.44 32.58
CA GLY A 107 -4.62 0.36 32.51
C GLY A 107 -4.25 -0.78 31.55
N GLN A 108 -3.29 -0.58 30.64
CA GLN A 108 -2.75 -1.63 29.77
C GLN A 108 -1.86 -2.63 30.53
N PHE A 109 -1.46 -2.29 31.76
CA PHE A 109 -0.57 -3.10 32.59
C PHE A 109 -1.33 -3.77 33.75
N PRO A 110 -0.98 -5.02 34.10
CA PRO A 110 -1.70 -5.79 35.13
C PRO A 110 -1.65 -5.13 36.51
N ASP A 111 -0.54 -4.47 36.85
CA ASP A 111 -0.32 -3.83 38.15
C ASP A 111 0.71 -2.69 38.06
N GLU A 112 0.87 -1.95 39.16
CA GLU A 112 1.66 -0.71 39.20
C GLU A 112 3.17 -1.00 39.20
N GLU A 113 3.54 -2.16 39.73
CA GLU A 113 4.91 -2.64 39.75
C GLU A 113 5.37 -2.92 38.33
N THR A 114 4.60 -3.72 37.58
CA THR A 114 4.85 -4.02 36.16
C THR A 114 4.94 -2.75 35.30
N PHE A 115 4.04 -1.78 35.54
CA PHE A 115 4.10 -0.51 34.82
C PHE A 115 5.39 0.27 35.10
N LYS A 116 5.81 0.37 36.36
CA LYS A 116 7.06 1.05 36.74
C LYS A 116 8.30 0.34 36.21
N GLU A 117 8.33 -0.99 36.25
CA GLU A 117 9.43 -1.78 35.68
C GLU A 117 9.59 -1.52 34.17
N VAL A 118 8.49 -1.41 33.45
CA VAL A 118 8.52 -1.06 32.02
C VAL A 118 9.04 0.37 31.83
N LEU A 119 8.55 1.36 32.58
CA LEU A 119 9.07 2.72 32.49
C LEU A 119 10.57 2.77 32.76
N GLU A 120 11.05 2.10 33.82
CA GLU A 120 12.48 2.04 34.14
C GLU A 120 13.30 1.37 33.03
N ARG A 121 12.79 0.27 32.44
CA ARG A 121 13.44 -0.42 31.33
C ARG A 121 13.55 0.45 30.09
N GLU A 122 12.52 1.23 29.80
CA GLU A 122 12.51 2.18 28.67
C GLU A 122 13.25 3.50 29.00
N GLY A 123 13.78 3.66 30.23
CA GLY A 123 14.49 4.86 30.67
C GLY A 123 13.58 6.07 30.89
N LEU A 124 12.31 5.84 31.20
CA LEU A 124 11.27 6.83 31.39
C LEU A 124 10.94 7.06 32.86
N THR A 125 10.42 8.25 33.15
CA THR A 125 9.80 8.62 34.43
C THR A 125 8.32 8.93 34.20
N LEU A 126 7.51 8.95 35.25
CA LEU A 126 6.11 9.37 35.14
C LEU A 126 5.98 10.81 34.60
N GLU A 127 6.89 11.69 35.01
CA GLU A 127 6.94 13.09 34.55
C GLU A 127 7.25 13.18 33.05
N THR A 128 8.22 12.40 32.57
CA THR A 128 8.57 12.41 31.14
C THR A 128 7.50 11.71 30.29
N LEU A 129 6.83 10.69 30.82
CA LEU A 129 5.66 10.10 30.18
C LEU A 129 4.52 11.13 30.07
N GLU A 130 4.18 11.82 31.15
CA GLU A 130 3.15 12.86 31.15
C GLU A 130 3.47 13.97 30.13
N ALA A 131 4.72 14.44 30.10
CA ALA A 131 5.17 15.41 29.11
C ALA A 131 4.98 14.89 27.66
N SER A 132 5.29 13.62 27.39
CA SER A 132 5.09 13.05 26.05
C SER A 132 3.63 12.94 25.62
N ILE A 133 2.72 12.70 26.58
CA ILE A 133 1.28 12.70 26.31
C ILE A 133 0.82 14.10 25.96
N VAL A 134 1.26 15.11 26.72
CA VAL A 134 0.96 16.52 26.43
C VAL A 134 1.42 16.89 25.03
N GLU A 135 2.66 16.56 24.67
CA GLU A 135 3.19 16.83 23.33
C GLU A 135 2.40 16.11 22.24
N GLN A 136 2.05 14.84 22.43
CA GLN A 136 1.24 14.08 21.48
C GLN A 136 -0.14 14.73 21.27
N MET A 137 -0.78 15.17 22.35
CA MET A 137 -2.10 15.81 22.29
C MET A 137 -2.04 17.18 21.61
N ILE A 138 -0.95 17.94 21.78
CA ILE A 138 -0.74 19.20 21.05
C ILE A 138 -0.64 18.93 19.55
N VAL A 139 0.13 17.92 19.15
CA VAL A 139 0.28 17.53 17.75
C VAL A 139 -1.04 17.03 17.17
N GLU A 140 -1.79 16.20 17.91
CA GLU A 140 -3.13 15.69 17.51
C GLU A 140 -4.11 16.86 17.32
N GLU A 141 -4.17 17.80 18.27
CA GLU A 141 -5.04 18.98 18.18
C GLU A 141 -4.70 19.84 16.95
N ILE A 142 -3.42 20.12 16.69
CA ILE A 142 -3.01 20.90 15.51
C ILE A 142 -3.40 20.19 14.21
N LEU A 143 -3.14 18.89 14.12
CA LEU A 143 -3.51 18.09 12.96
C LEU A 143 -5.03 18.15 12.74
N GLU A 144 -5.81 17.82 13.76
CA GLU A 144 -7.26 17.70 13.62
C GLU A 144 -7.98 19.04 13.44
N SER A 145 -7.53 20.11 14.09
CA SER A 145 -8.25 21.39 14.18
C SER A 145 -7.78 22.45 13.16
N ASP A 146 -6.54 22.37 12.68
CA ASP A 146 -5.96 23.39 11.81
C ASP A 146 -5.58 22.86 10.43
N ILE A 147 -5.08 21.63 10.36
CA ILE A 147 -4.55 21.06 9.13
C ILE A 147 -5.64 20.30 8.38
N LEU A 148 -6.36 19.42 9.08
CA LEU A 148 -7.32 18.50 8.44
C LEU A 148 -8.76 19.06 8.41
N VAL A 149 -9.05 20.17 9.10
CA VAL A 149 -10.38 20.80 9.05
C VAL A 149 -10.67 21.31 7.65
N GLY A 150 -11.74 20.79 7.05
CA GLY A 150 -12.16 21.18 5.70
C GLY A 150 -11.38 20.50 4.58
N VAL A 151 -10.41 19.63 4.92
CA VAL A 151 -9.80 18.69 3.98
C VAL A 151 -10.79 17.55 3.74
N GLY A 152 -11.78 17.84 2.91
CA GLY A 152 -12.80 16.90 2.48
C GLY A 152 -12.92 16.95 0.97
N VAL A 153 -13.01 15.77 0.36
CA VAL A 153 -13.23 15.65 -1.07
C VAL A 153 -14.72 15.75 -1.31
N ASP A 154 -15.14 16.83 -1.97
CA ASP A 154 -16.52 16.95 -2.39
C ASP A 154 -16.82 15.98 -3.55
N GLU A 155 -18.11 15.76 -3.81
CA GLU A 155 -18.54 14.84 -4.87
C GLU A 155 -18.08 15.29 -6.26
N GLN A 156 -17.86 16.60 -6.45
CA GLN A 156 -17.41 17.14 -7.72
C GLN A 156 -15.95 16.75 -7.98
N ALA A 157 -15.06 16.91 -7.01
CA ALA A 157 -13.66 16.51 -7.12
C ALA A 157 -13.50 15.01 -7.39
N ALA A 158 -14.30 14.17 -6.72
CA ALA A 158 -14.31 12.74 -6.99
C ALA A 158 -14.80 12.42 -8.42
N ARG A 159 -15.78 13.19 -8.91
CA ARG A 159 -16.31 13.03 -10.27
C ARG A 159 -15.31 13.49 -11.32
N ASP A 160 -14.67 14.63 -11.12
CA ASP A 160 -13.63 15.16 -12.01
C ASP A 160 -12.46 14.17 -12.11
N PHE A 161 -12.01 13.61 -10.99
CA PHE A 161 -10.97 12.57 -11.00
C PHE A 161 -11.38 11.32 -11.80
N TYR A 162 -12.64 10.88 -11.66
CA TYR A 162 -13.16 9.77 -12.44
C TYR A 162 -13.17 10.06 -13.94
N ASP A 163 -13.69 11.23 -14.32
CA ASP A 163 -13.84 11.64 -15.72
C ASP A 163 -12.48 11.93 -16.39
N ASP A 164 -11.50 12.44 -15.64
CA ASP A 164 -10.15 12.77 -16.13
C ASP A 164 -9.19 11.56 -16.20
N ASN A 165 -9.52 10.44 -15.52
CA ASN A 165 -8.67 9.25 -15.45
C ASN A 165 -9.40 7.97 -15.91
N PRO A 166 -9.97 7.93 -17.13
CA PRO A 166 -10.78 6.80 -17.59
C PRO A 166 -10.01 5.47 -17.62
N ASP A 167 -8.70 5.50 -17.89
CA ASP A 167 -7.85 4.32 -17.95
C ASP A 167 -7.72 3.62 -16.58
N LEU A 168 -7.85 4.36 -15.47
CA LEU A 168 -7.81 3.78 -14.12
C LEU A 168 -9.06 2.96 -13.79
N PHE A 169 -10.16 3.20 -14.51
CA PHE A 169 -11.47 2.59 -14.26
C PHE A 169 -11.93 1.66 -15.38
N ALA A 170 -11.16 1.56 -16.46
CA ALA A 170 -11.41 0.63 -17.54
C ALA A 170 -11.16 -0.81 -17.07
N THR A 171 -12.18 -1.67 -17.19
CA THR A 171 -11.94 -3.11 -17.23
C THR A 171 -11.33 -3.44 -18.59
N GLY A 172 -10.29 -4.27 -18.63
CA GLY A 172 -9.71 -4.69 -19.91
C GLY A 172 -10.66 -5.63 -20.66
N ASP A 173 -10.52 -5.73 -21.99
CA ASP A 173 -11.25 -6.73 -22.77
C ASP A 173 -10.96 -8.14 -22.23
N GLU A 174 -12.01 -8.94 -21.98
CA GLU A 174 -11.89 -10.36 -21.66
C GLU A 174 -12.53 -11.20 -22.76
N VAL A 175 -11.89 -12.32 -23.13
CA VAL A 175 -12.50 -13.35 -23.97
C VAL A 175 -12.66 -14.62 -23.16
N ARG A 176 -13.75 -15.35 -23.39
CA ARG A 176 -13.90 -16.72 -22.91
C ARG A 176 -13.67 -17.67 -24.06
N ALA A 177 -12.65 -18.51 -23.97
CA ALA A 177 -12.33 -19.48 -25.02
C ALA A 177 -12.28 -20.92 -24.51
N SER A 178 -12.54 -21.84 -25.43
CA SER A 178 -12.21 -23.25 -25.28
C SER A 178 -11.05 -23.60 -26.22
N HIS A 179 -10.24 -24.59 -25.85
CA HIS A 179 -9.16 -25.06 -26.74
C HIS A 179 -9.01 -26.58 -26.79
N ILE A 180 -8.32 -27.05 -27.83
CA ILE A 180 -7.86 -28.43 -27.98
C ILE A 180 -6.35 -28.38 -28.20
N LEU A 181 -5.56 -28.88 -27.24
CA LEU A 181 -4.10 -28.90 -27.31
C LEU A 181 -3.59 -30.30 -27.65
N ILE A 182 -2.78 -30.42 -28.70
CA ILE A 182 -1.86 -31.56 -28.88
C ILE A 182 -0.44 -31.09 -28.56
N ARG A 183 0.16 -31.68 -27.52
CA ARG A 183 1.48 -31.27 -27.04
C ARG A 183 2.55 -31.60 -28.07
N THR A 184 3.45 -30.65 -28.29
CA THR A 184 4.64 -30.87 -29.12
C THR A 184 5.91 -30.36 -28.46
N ASP A 185 5.87 -30.11 -27.15
CA ASP A 185 7.05 -29.76 -26.38
C ASP A 185 8.04 -30.94 -26.34
N GLY A 186 9.19 -30.75 -26.97
CA GLY A 186 10.21 -31.80 -27.13
C GLY A 186 9.92 -32.82 -28.24
N ALA A 187 8.87 -32.62 -29.05
CA ALA A 187 8.54 -33.50 -30.17
C ALA A 187 9.49 -33.30 -31.37
N ASN A 188 9.79 -34.39 -32.06
CA ASN A 188 10.55 -34.38 -33.32
C ASN A 188 9.66 -34.02 -34.53
N ALA A 189 10.25 -33.91 -35.72
CA ALA A 189 9.53 -33.48 -36.92
C ALA A 189 8.37 -34.42 -37.31
N ASP A 190 8.54 -35.73 -37.17
CA ASP A 190 7.50 -36.71 -37.51
C ASP A 190 6.35 -36.64 -36.50
N GLU A 191 6.66 -36.56 -35.20
CA GLU A 191 5.67 -36.38 -34.12
C GLU A 191 4.88 -35.08 -34.28
N ARG A 192 5.54 -34.00 -34.69
CA ARG A 192 4.88 -32.73 -35.00
C ARG A 192 3.99 -32.83 -36.24
N ALA A 193 4.39 -33.57 -37.26
CA ALA A 193 3.55 -33.81 -38.43
C ALA A 193 2.29 -34.62 -38.06
N GLU A 194 2.42 -35.64 -37.20
CA GLU A 194 1.29 -36.42 -36.69
C GLU A 194 0.34 -35.59 -35.81
N ALA A 195 0.88 -34.75 -34.93
CA ALA A 195 0.09 -33.83 -34.11
C ALA A 195 -0.73 -32.87 -34.98
N ARG A 196 -0.12 -32.32 -36.03
CA ARG A 196 -0.81 -31.44 -36.98
C ARG A 196 -1.90 -32.18 -37.75
N ALA A 197 -1.61 -33.36 -38.29
CA ALA A 197 -2.58 -34.18 -39.01
C ALA A 197 -3.77 -34.58 -38.11
N THR A 198 -3.51 -34.80 -36.81
CA THR A 198 -4.57 -35.05 -35.82
C THR A 198 -5.49 -33.85 -35.69
N LEU A 199 -4.95 -32.63 -35.52
CA LEU A 199 -5.76 -31.43 -35.41
C LEU A 199 -6.45 -31.04 -36.73
N GLU A 200 -5.85 -31.33 -37.89
CA GLU A 200 -6.51 -31.17 -39.19
C GLU A 200 -7.79 -32.03 -39.27
N SER A 201 -7.70 -33.30 -38.84
CA SER A 201 -8.88 -34.19 -38.73
C SER A 201 -9.90 -33.68 -37.71
N VAL A 202 -9.46 -33.08 -36.60
CA VAL A 202 -10.36 -32.46 -35.61
C VAL A 202 -11.07 -31.25 -36.21
N LEU A 203 -10.39 -30.40 -36.98
CA LEU A 203 -11.00 -29.28 -37.69
C LEU A 203 -12.08 -29.76 -38.68
N ASP A 204 -11.78 -30.78 -39.49
CA ASP A 204 -12.76 -31.38 -40.42
C ASP A 204 -14.02 -31.86 -39.68
N ARG A 205 -13.86 -32.44 -38.48
CA ARG A 205 -14.99 -32.87 -37.63
C ARG A 205 -15.79 -31.68 -37.09
N ILE A 206 -15.11 -30.61 -36.67
CA ILE A 206 -15.75 -29.37 -36.20
C ILE A 206 -16.56 -28.74 -37.34
N GLU A 207 -15.99 -28.63 -38.54
CA GLU A 207 -16.68 -28.15 -39.74
C GLU A 207 -17.88 -29.03 -40.11
N GLY A 208 -17.76 -30.35 -39.90
CA GLY A 208 -18.84 -31.32 -40.04
C GLY A 208 -19.94 -31.22 -38.98
N GLY A 209 -19.82 -30.33 -37.99
CA GLY A 209 -20.81 -30.08 -36.96
C GLY A 209 -20.65 -30.89 -35.67
N ALA A 210 -19.52 -31.57 -35.46
CA ALA A 210 -19.23 -32.22 -34.20
C ALA A 210 -19.07 -31.19 -33.06
N ALA A 211 -19.46 -31.56 -31.84
CA ALA A 211 -19.37 -30.66 -30.69
C ALA A 211 -17.91 -30.45 -30.26
N PHE A 212 -17.46 -29.20 -30.22
CA PHE A 212 -16.09 -28.83 -29.82
C PHE A 212 -15.70 -29.42 -28.46
N ALA A 213 -16.60 -29.35 -27.48
CA ALA A 213 -16.36 -29.87 -26.13
C ALA A 213 -16.15 -31.39 -26.09
N GLU A 214 -16.81 -32.16 -26.96
CA GLU A 214 -16.61 -33.61 -27.06
C GLU A 214 -15.24 -33.93 -27.68
N LEU A 215 -14.86 -33.18 -28.72
CA LEU A 215 -13.54 -33.31 -29.34
C LEU A 215 -12.42 -32.89 -28.40
N ALA A 216 -12.63 -31.86 -27.58
CA ALA A 216 -11.67 -31.45 -26.56
C ALA A 216 -11.49 -32.52 -25.48
N GLN A 217 -12.56 -33.18 -25.04
CA GLN A 217 -12.48 -34.33 -24.12
C GLN A 217 -11.75 -35.53 -24.76
N GLU A 218 -11.95 -35.75 -26.06
CA GLU A 218 -11.35 -36.88 -26.80
C GLU A 218 -9.86 -36.67 -27.11
N TYR A 219 -9.47 -35.45 -27.51
CA TYR A 219 -8.15 -35.19 -28.10
C TYR A 219 -7.25 -34.26 -27.29
N SER A 220 -7.79 -33.37 -26.47
CA SER A 220 -6.94 -32.39 -25.78
C SER A 220 -6.05 -33.06 -24.73
N GLN A 221 -4.78 -32.70 -24.72
CA GLN A 221 -3.73 -33.28 -23.88
C GLN A 221 -3.39 -32.38 -22.69
N ASP A 222 -4.34 -31.54 -22.27
CA ASP A 222 -4.23 -30.61 -21.16
C ASP A 222 -5.26 -30.89 -20.06
N GLY A 223 -5.17 -30.13 -18.96
CA GLY A 223 -6.08 -30.27 -17.82
C GLY A 223 -7.50 -29.75 -18.03
N THR A 224 -7.78 -29.04 -19.12
CA THR A 224 -9.14 -28.54 -19.43
C THR A 224 -9.97 -29.49 -20.29
N SER A 225 -9.36 -30.54 -20.85
CA SER A 225 -10.02 -31.63 -21.59
C SER A 225 -11.31 -32.11 -20.93
N GLU A 226 -11.30 -32.44 -19.63
CA GLU A 226 -12.48 -32.91 -18.86
C GLU A 226 -13.63 -31.89 -18.81
N ARG A 227 -13.33 -30.60 -19.00
CA ARG A 227 -14.30 -29.49 -19.05
C ARG A 227 -14.59 -29.05 -20.48
N GLY A 228 -14.32 -29.89 -21.47
CA GLY A 228 -14.53 -29.59 -22.88
C GLY A 228 -13.59 -28.50 -23.42
N GLY A 229 -12.41 -28.35 -22.81
CA GLY A 229 -11.41 -27.37 -23.21
C GLY A 229 -11.64 -25.95 -22.68
N ASP A 230 -12.66 -25.72 -21.84
CA ASP A 230 -13.02 -24.37 -21.35
C ASP A 230 -11.95 -23.77 -20.41
N LEU A 231 -11.42 -22.62 -20.81
CA LEU A 231 -10.42 -21.85 -20.08
C LEU A 231 -11.06 -20.81 -19.15
N GLY A 232 -12.35 -20.52 -19.28
CA GLY A 232 -12.97 -19.37 -18.62
C GLY A 232 -12.62 -18.04 -19.28
N PHE A 233 -12.98 -16.93 -18.64
CA PHE A 233 -12.61 -15.59 -19.10
C PHE A 233 -11.15 -15.30 -18.78
N PHE A 234 -10.46 -14.71 -19.75
CA PHE A 234 -9.12 -14.17 -19.55
C PHE A 234 -8.93 -12.86 -20.29
N GLY A 235 -8.15 -11.97 -19.68
CA GLY A 235 -7.72 -10.70 -20.24
C GLY A 235 -6.37 -10.80 -20.94
N ARG A 236 -5.95 -9.71 -21.57
CA ARG A 236 -4.63 -9.60 -22.22
C ARG A 236 -3.49 -9.79 -21.21
N GLY A 237 -2.41 -10.45 -21.62
CA GLY A 237 -1.24 -10.79 -20.81
C GLY A 237 -1.41 -12.03 -19.92
N GLN A 238 -2.56 -12.71 -19.95
CA GLN A 238 -2.80 -13.91 -19.14
C GLN A 238 -2.51 -15.23 -19.90
N MET A 239 -2.40 -15.17 -21.23
CA MET A 239 -2.07 -16.32 -22.09
C MET A 239 -0.76 -16.09 -22.84
N VAL A 240 -0.21 -17.14 -23.45
CA VAL A 240 0.97 -17.00 -24.33
C VAL A 240 0.60 -16.20 -25.59
N GLY A 241 1.52 -15.37 -26.07
CA GLY A 241 1.21 -14.32 -27.05
C GLY A 241 0.57 -14.83 -28.35
N GLU A 242 1.03 -15.97 -28.88
CA GLU A 242 0.50 -16.55 -30.10
C GLU A 242 -0.95 -17.05 -29.93
N PHE A 243 -1.27 -17.62 -28.77
CA PHE A 243 -2.63 -18.05 -28.43
C PHE A 243 -3.54 -16.84 -28.21
N GLU A 244 -3.07 -15.88 -27.42
CA GLU A 244 -3.82 -14.69 -27.06
C GLU A 244 -4.19 -13.87 -28.29
N GLN A 245 -3.24 -13.64 -29.19
CA GLN A 245 -3.47 -12.87 -30.40
C GLN A 245 -4.63 -13.47 -31.21
N VAL A 246 -4.61 -14.77 -31.45
CA VAL A 246 -5.67 -15.45 -32.18
C VAL A 246 -6.99 -15.43 -31.40
N ALA A 247 -6.98 -15.71 -30.10
CA ALA A 247 -8.19 -15.72 -29.29
C ALA A 247 -8.89 -14.34 -29.24
N PHE A 248 -8.12 -13.24 -29.21
CA PHE A 248 -8.69 -11.89 -29.22
C PHE A 248 -9.13 -11.41 -30.60
N ASP A 249 -8.59 -11.97 -31.68
CA ASP A 249 -8.95 -11.64 -33.07
C ASP A 249 -10.20 -12.39 -33.58
N LEU A 250 -10.55 -13.53 -32.96
CA LEU A 250 -11.72 -14.34 -33.31
C LEU A 250 -13.06 -13.71 -32.86
N ASP A 251 -14.09 -13.89 -33.68
CA ASP A 251 -15.47 -13.56 -33.33
C ASP A 251 -16.07 -14.61 -32.36
N VAL A 252 -17.10 -14.20 -31.59
CA VAL A 252 -17.80 -15.13 -30.68
C VAL A 252 -18.47 -16.25 -31.47
N GLY A 253 -18.10 -17.49 -31.15
CA GLY A 253 -18.56 -18.71 -31.81
C GLY A 253 -17.63 -19.20 -32.92
N GLU A 254 -16.60 -18.43 -33.29
CA GLU A 254 -15.61 -18.78 -34.29
C GLU A 254 -14.56 -19.75 -33.74
N THR A 255 -14.05 -20.61 -34.62
CA THR A 255 -12.96 -21.56 -34.34
C THR A 255 -11.74 -21.15 -35.17
N SER A 256 -10.54 -21.12 -34.58
CA SER A 256 -9.29 -20.82 -35.28
C SER A 256 -8.82 -21.96 -36.18
N ASP A 257 -7.89 -21.62 -37.07
CA ASP A 257 -6.92 -22.59 -37.61
C ASP A 257 -6.01 -23.15 -36.50
N ILE A 258 -5.08 -24.04 -36.87
CA ILE A 258 -4.07 -24.57 -35.96
C ILE A 258 -3.09 -23.47 -35.55
N VAL A 259 -3.05 -23.16 -34.26
CA VAL A 259 -2.15 -22.19 -33.65
C VAL A 259 -0.97 -22.91 -33.01
N GLU A 260 0.24 -22.51 -33.37
CA GLU A 260 1.46 -23.04 -32.75
C GLU A 260 1.88 -22.17 -31.56
N THR A 261 2.23 -22.82 -30.45
CA THR A 261 2.82 -22.19 -29.27
C THR A 261 4.00 -23.02 -28.77
N GLN A 262 4.70 -22.54 -27.74
CA GLN A 262 5.74 -23.32 -27.06
C GLN A 262 5.27 -24.67 -26.46
N PHE A 263 3.97 -24.85 -26.21
CA PHE A 263 3.43 -26.08 -25.63
C PHE A 263 3.03 -27.13 -26.67
N GLY A 264 2.73 -26.69 -27.89
CA GLY A 264 2.07 -27.54 -28.86
C GLY A 264 1.22 -26.79 -29.85
N TYR A 265 0.41 -27.55 -30.56
CA TYR A 265 -0.58 -27.04 -31.48
C TYR A 265 -1.95 -26.97 -30.81
N HIS A 266 -2.66 -25.89 -31.09
CA HIS A 266 -3.96 -25.59 -30.51
C HIS A 266 -5.00 -25.37 -31.60
N ILE A 267 -6.24 -25.76 -31.33
CA ILE A 267 -7.43 -25.18 -31.96
C ILE A 267 -8.15 -24.38 -30.88
N ILE A 268 -8.50 -23.14 -31.18
CA ILE A 268 -9.12 -22.21 -30.24
C ILE A 268 -10.55 -21.95 -30.70
N ARG A 269 -11.50 -21.85 -29.78
CA ARG A 269 -12.86 -21.41 -30.07
C ARG A 269 -13.29 -20.37 -29.05
N VAL A 270 -13.65 -19.18 -29.52
CA VAL A 270 -14.22 -18.14 -28.64
C VAL A 270 -15.68 -18.45 -28.39
N THR A 271 -16.09 -18.41 -27.13
CA THR A 271 -17.45 -18.76 -26.67
C THR A 271 -18.20 -17.57 -26.11
N ASP A 272 -17.48 -16.56 -25.61
CA ASP A 272 -18.05 -15.32 -25.10
C ASP A 272 -17.00 -14.21 -25.12
N ARG A 273 -17.45 -12.96 -25.07
CA ARG A 273 -16.58 -11.77 -25.00
C ARG A 273 -17.20 -10.74 -24.08
N ARG A 274 -16.37 -10.15 -23.23
CA ARG A 274 -16.70 -8.95 -22.46
C ARG A 274 -15.82 -7.84 -22.99
N GLU A 275 -16.47 -6.86 -23.60
CA GLU A 275 -15.79 -5.62 -23.97
C GLU A 275 -15.34 -4.90 -22.71
N ALA A 276 -14.25 -4.16 -22.84
CA ALA A 276 -13.83 -3.19 -21.86
C ALA A 276 -15.01 -2.29 -21.48
N ASP A 277 -15.47 -2.41 -20.24
CA ASP A 277 -16.47 -1.52 -19.66
C ASP A 277 -15.83 -0.66 -18.57
N ALA A 278 -16.31 0.56 -18.43
CA ALA A 278 -15.87 1.42 -17.34
C ALA A 278 -16.57 0.96 -16.07
N THR A 279 -15.79 0.63 -15.04
CA THR A 279 -16.35 0.48 -13.68
C THR A 279 -17.07 1.78 -13.37
N SER A 280 -18.36 1.71 -13.00
CA SER A 280 -19.19 2.90 -12.92
C SER A 280 -18.73 3.82 -11.78
N PHE A 281 -18.94 5.14 -11.92
CA PHE A 281 -18.60 6.09 -10.86
C PHE A 281 -19.20 5.67 -9.50
N ASP A 282 -20.45 5.18 -9.47
CA ASP A 282 -21.10 4.76 -8.23
C ASP A 282 -20.38 3.61 -7.51
N GLU A 283 -19.75 2.70 -8.26
CA GLU A 283 -18.98 1.57 -7.71
C GLU A 283 -17.64 2.01 -7.11
N VAL A 284 -16.96 2.97 -7.75
CA VAL A 284 -15.63 3.44 -7.31
C VAL A 284 -15.67 4.73 -6.49
N ARG A 285 -16.82 5.38 -6.37
CA ARG A 285 -17.01 6.68 -5.69
C ARG A 285 -16.34 6.72 -4.31
N ALA A 286 -16.63 5.74 -3.46
CA ALA A 286 -16.11 5.71 -2.10
C ALA A 286 -14.57 5.53 -2.07
N GLN A 287 -14.03 4.74 -3.00
CA GLN A 287 -12.59 4.53 -3.13
C GLN A 287 -11.89 5.80 -3.62
N ILE A 288 -12.46 6.48 -4.61
CA ILE A 288 -11.94 7.76 -5.11
C ILE A 288 -11.97 8.82 -4.01
N GLN A 289 -13.09 8.95 -3.29
CA GLN A 289 -13.21 9.90 -2.18
C GLN A 289 -12.20 9.61 -1.06
N GLN A 290 -11.96 8.34 -0.75
CA GLN A 290 -10.95 7.95 0.21
C GLN A 290 -9.53 8.29 -0.28
N PHE A 291 -9.20 7.95 -1.52
CA PHE A 291 -7.89 8.22 -2.11
C PHE A 291 -7.58 9.71 -2.14
N LEU A 292 -8.46 10.51 -2.75
CA LEU A 292 -8.32 11.96 -2.81
C LEU A 292 -8.32 12.59 -1.41
N GLY A 293 -9.01 11.98 -0.45
CA GLY A 293 -9.03 12.44 0.93
C GLY A 293 -7.67 12.24 1.59
N GLN A 294 -7.05 11.08 1.41
CA GLN A 294 -5.70 10.80 1.91
C GLN A 294 -4.65 11.69 1.25
N ASP A 295 -4.73 11.86 -0.05
CA ASP A 295 -3.84 12.72 -0.85
C ASP A 295 -3.91 14.18 -0.37
N ALA A 296 -5.12 14.74 -0.27
CA ALA A 296 -5.32 16.11 0.20
C ALA A 296 -4.88 16.31 1.67
N GLN A 297 -5.01 15.29 2.52
CA GLN A 297 -4.51 15.34 3.89
C GLN A 297 -2.99 15.35 3.94
N GLN A 298 -2.33 14.55 3.11
CA GLN A 298 -0.87 14.54 2.99
C GLN A 298 -0.35 15.90 2.49
N ASP A 299 -0.95 16.44 1.42
CA ASP A 299 -0.60 17.77 0.88
C ASP A 299 -0.75 18.89 1.93
N ALA A 300 -1.82 18.85 2.71
CA ALA A 300 -2.07 19.83 3.77
C ALA A 300 -0.99 19.75 4.88
N ILE A 301 -0.61 18.53 5.28
CA ILE A 301 0.45 18.31 6.28
C ILE A 301 1.81 18.76 5.74
N GLU A 302 2.15 18.41 4.50
CA GLU A 302 3.41 18.82 3.86
C GLU A 302 3.49 20.34 3.76
N THR A 303 2.44 21.00 3.25
CA THR A 303 2.35 22.46 3.18
C THR A 303 2.51 23.12 4.55
N TYR A 304 1.90 22.54 5.59
CA TYR A 304 2.02 23.03 6.96
C TYR A 304 3.47 22.93 7.48
N ILE A 305 4.13 21.78 7.27
CA ILE A 305 5.52 21.54 7.69
C ILE A 305 6.49 22.46 6.94
N GLU A 306 6.31 22.62 5.62
CA GLU A 306 7.10 23.53 4.80
C GLU A 306 7.04 24.96 5.33
N ARG A 307 5.83 25.45 5.62
CA ARG A 307 5.64 26.77 6.23
C ARG A 307 6.36 26.89 7.57
N LEU A 308 6.32 25.87 8.42
CA LEU A 308 7.05 25.92 9.69
C LEU A 308 8.57 25.99 9.48
N ARG A 309 9.10 25.21 8.55
CA ARG A 309 10.53 25.20 8.21
C ARG A 309 11.00 26.54 7.64
N GLU A 310 10.22 27.15 6.75
CA GLU A 310 10.54 28.45 6.16
C GLU A 310 10.65 29.58 7.21
N ASN A 311 9.89 29.46 8.30
CA ASN A 311 9.84 30.47 9.36
C ASN A 311 10.77 30.15 10.55
N ALA A 312 11.57 29.09 10.47
CA ALA A 312 12.42 28.63 11.56
C ALA A 312 13.91 28.74 11.24
N GLU A 313 14.71 28.98 12.28
CA GLU A 313 16.16 28.84 12.25
C GLU A 313 16.52 27.40 12.64
N ILE A 314 17.00 26.62 11.67
CA ILE A 314 17.37 25.21 11.86
C ILE A 314 18.86 25.04 11.56
N GLU A 315 19.63 24.52 12.53
CA GLU A 315 21.04 24.19 12.37
C GLU A 315 21.24 22.70 12.66
N ILE A 316 21.75 21.93 11.68
CA ILE A 316 22.02 20.50 11.83
C ILE A 316 23.51 20.28 12.16
N MET A 317 23.80 19.40 13.13
CA MET A 317 25.12 19.19 13.73
C MET A 317 25.53 17.70 13.74
N LEU A 318 25.04 16.91 12.78
CA LEU A 318 25.38 15.48 12.61
C LEU A 318 26.87 15.21 12.40
#